data_AF-A0A812RHU8-F1
#
_entry.id   AF-A0A812RHU8-F1
#
_cell.length_a   1.000
_cell.length_b   1.000
_cell.length_c   1.000
_cell.angle_alpha   90.00
_cell.angle_beta   90.00
_cell.angle_gamma   90.00
#
_symmetry.space_group_name_H-M   'P 1'
#
loop_
_entity.id
_entity.type
_entity.pdbx_description
1 polymer ?
#
loop_
_entity_poly.entity_id
_entity_poly.type
_entity_poly.pdbx_seq_one_letter_code
_entity_poly.pdbx_strand_id
1 'polypeptide(L)'
;MSSPDSFETRLSAVLTVATQVVAFRSAQTDQMDSLRNRLVDQAESLLNSTGVTGVVFNATAEDGWLIPDDLQPILVPILAAVSSLLVAVLLRFQFYFRWAKLIGAAAQLESQIFQFRAHAGNYRLMGPVEDVEGGDAAMRSKNSRELHARQLFKQRCEVILRGVGSLGLRRVVTLTTLTWGNGNAASDREEQIMMLQRQPRHRYLNRLCCCKREAGSEVVPEALLFEAVSGRHRNGRYRKSKMGDSDQLGCGCLSVDEYFRLRFSPCLHDMEEDVACLGCIVKLGDLISIGLTVASTVFATFGFPFVTAVLVAVEVALQGLKKHFAWLPRLNVAIAAVEDLRCCELEWNSAEPLPKRLPNMLNQIVSSTEHAKLQHVHAATAGSSALNRTSAPE
;
A
#
# COMPACT_ATOMS: atom_id res chain seq x y z
N MET A 1 50.88 11.97 26.19
CA MET A 1 51.35 12.44 24.86
C MET A 1 51.34 11.25 23.91
N SER A 2 50.19 11.01 23.27
CA SER A 2 50.00 9.94 22.27
C SER A 2 50.47 10.42 20.89
N SER A 3 51.19 9.56 20.16
CA SER A 3 51.71 9.87 18.82
C SER A 3 50.56 10.32 17.88
N PRO A 4 50.71 11.46 17.18
CA PRO A 4 49.72 11.97 16.24
C PRO A 4 49.43 11.02 15.06
N ASP A 5 50.33 10.07 14.78
CA ASP A 5 50.19 9.12 13.66
C ASP A 5 49.05 8.11 13.90
N SER A 6 48.67 7.86 15.15
CA SER A 6 47.60 6.90 15.47
C SER A 6 46.19 7.38 15.09
N PHE A 7 45.99 8.70 15.02
CA PHE A 7 44.68 9.27 14.71
C PHE A 7 44.43 9.29 13.19
N GLU A 8 45.41 9.68 12.37
CA GLU A 8 45.29 9.66 10.91
C GLU A 8 45.10 8.23 10.38
N THR A 9 45.80 7.25 10.96
CA THR A 9 45.67 5.85 10.57
C THR A 9 44.28 5.29 10.90
N ARG A 10 43.68 5.71 12.02
CA ARG A 10 42.32 5.31 12.41
C ARG A 10 41.25 6.03 11.57
N LEU A 11 41.46 7.30 11.25
CA LEU A 11 40.54 8.08 10.43
C LEU A 11 40.51 7.54 8.98
N SER A 12 41.66 7.18 8.41
CA SER A 12 41.72 6.62 7.05
C SER A 12 41.07 5.23 6.97
N ALA A 13 41.23 4.39 8.00
CA ALA A 13 40.56 3.10 8.09
C ALA A 13 39.04 3.23 8.15
N VAL A 14 38.51 4.17 8.95
CA VAL A 14 37.07 4.44 9.07
C VAL A 14 36.49 4.99 7.76
N LEU A 15 37.19 5.91 7.09
CA LEU A 15 36.78 6.45 5.79
C LEU A 15 36.78 5.39 4.68
N THR A 16 37.73 4.44 4.73
CA THR A 16 37.81 3.33 3.77
C THR A 16 36.65 2.34 3.97
N VAL A 17 36.29 2.03 5.22
CA VAL A 17 35.15 1.17 5.51
C VAL A 17 33.83 1.85 5.14
N ALA A 18 33.67 3.15 5.45
CA ALA A 18 32.48 3.91 5.09
C ALA A 18 32.28 4.02 3.57
N THR A 19 33.35 4.25 2.80
CA THR A 19 33.29 4.28 1.33
C THR A 19 33.02 2.90 0.73
N GLN A 20 33.57 1.82 1.30
CA GLN A 20 33.24 0.46 0.88
C GLN A 20 31.78 0.10 1.16
N VAL A 21 31.21 0.50 2.31
CA VAL A 21 29.80 0.26 2.65
C VAL A 21 28.86 1.04 1.72
N VAL A 22 29.22 2.28 1.35
CA VAL A 22 28.43 3.09 0.40
C VAL A 22 28.53 2.55 -1.02
N ALA A 23 29.72 2.13 -1.47
CA ALA A 23 29.90 1.48 -2.77
C ALA A 23 29.16 0.13 -2.85
N PHE A 24 29.17 -0.65 -1.77
CA PHE A 24 28.50 -1.95 -1.66
C PHE A 24 26.97 -1.83 -1.73
N ARG A 25 26.40 -0.78 -1.13
CA ARG A 25 24.94 -0.52 -1.15
C ARG A 25 24.40 -0.16 -2.54
N SER A 26 25.27 0.24 -3.47
CA SER A 26 24.90 0.59 -4.86
C SER A 26 24.89 -0.60 -5.83
N ALA A 27 25.45 -1.75 -5.43
CA ALA A 27 25.62 -2.93 -6.26
C ALA A 27 24.87 -4.13 -5.65
N GLN A 28 23.54 -4.13 -5.62
CA GLN A 28 22.85 -5.19 -4.89
C GLN A 28 21.43 -5.52 -5.36
N THR A 29 21.27 -6.67 -6.03
CA THR A 29 20.15 -7.59 -5.75
C THR A 29 20.55 -9.07 -5.71
N ASP A 30 21.42 -9.59 -6.59
CA ASP A 30 21.54 -11.07 -6.69
C ASP A 30 22.82 -11.69 -6.08
N GLN A 31 23.85 -10.90 -5.76
CA GLN A 31 25.14 -11.43 -5.28
C GLN A 31 25.20 -11.71 -3.76
N MET A 32 24.13 -11.36 -3.03
CA MET A 32 24.15 -11.23 -1.57
C MET A 32 24.12 -12.52 -0.79
N ASP A 33 23.46 -13.57 -1.27
CA ASP A 33 23.35 -14.79 -0.47
C ASP A 33 24.67 -15.57 -0.44
N SER A 34 25.44 -15.52 -1.53
CA SER A 34 26.78 -16.12 -1.58
C SER A 34 27.81 -15.33 -0.76
N LEU A 35 27.70 -14.00 -0.75
CA LEU A 35 28.59 -13.12 0.02
C LEU A 35 28.23 -13.06 1.49
N ARG A 36 26.94 -13.17 1.84
CA ARG A 36 26.49 -13.34 3.22
C ARG A 36 27.07 -14.60 3.82
N ASN A 37 26.99 -15.73 3.13
CA ASN A 37 27.55 -16.99 3.65
C ASN A 37 29.07 -16.90 3.76
N ARG A 38 29.76 -16.31 2.78
CA ARG A 38 31.22 -16.09 2.87
C ARG A 38 31.64 -15.12 3.97
N LEU A 39 30.87 -14.06 4.23
CA LEU A 39 31.15 -13.10 5.31
C LEU A 39 30.83 -13.66 6.68
N VAL A 40 29.80 -14.51 6.80
CA VAL A 40 29.53 -15.27 8.03
C VAL A 40 30.68 -16.23 8.29
N ASP A 41 31.13 -16.99 7.29
CA ASP A 41 32.26 -17.92 7.43
C ASP A 41 33.59 -17.17 7.74
N GLN A 42 33.80 -15.99 7.15
CA GLN A 42 34.98 -15.16 7.43
C GLN A 42 34.92 -14.51 8.82
N ALA A 43 33.73 -14.06 9.25
CA ALA A 43 33.54 -13.50 10.58
C ALA A 43 33.71 -14.59 11.65
N GLU A 44 33.19 -15.79 11.43
CA GLU A 44 33.32 -16.93 12.33
C GLU A 44 34.77 -17.43 12.41
N SER A 45 35.48 -17.44 11.28
CA SER A 45 36.93 -17.68 11.20
C SER A 45 37.76 -16.64 11.98
N LEU A 46 37.41 -15.35 11.87
CA LEU A 46 38.10 -14.27 12.60
C LEU A 46 37.77 -14.27 14.09
N LEU A 47 36.54 -14.59 14.48
CA LEU A 47 36.13 -14.76 15.88
C LEU A 47 36.83 -15.96 16.54
N ASN A 48 36.96 -17.08 15.81
CA ASN A 48 37.61 -18.29 16.34
C ASN A 48 39.14 -18.19 16.37
N SER A 49 39.75 -17.42 15.45
CA SER A 49 41.22 -17.27 15.39
C SER A 49 41.78 -16.19 16.32
N THR A 50 40.96 -15.22 16.75
CA THR A 50 41.42 -14.15 17.65
C THR A 50 41.21 -14.43 19.14
N GLY A 51 40.46 -15.49 19.50
CA GLY A 51 40.19 -15.82 20.90
C GLY A 51 39.43 -14.74 21.67
N VAL A 52 38.81 -13.79 20.96
CA VAL A 52 38.07 -12.67 21.55
C VAL A 52 36.62 -13.10 21.78
N THR A 53 36.37 -13.72 22.93
CA THR A 53 35.03 -13.93 23.48
C THR A 53 34.50 -12.61 24.07
N GLY A 54 34.19 -11.65 23.20
CA GLY A 54 33.54 -10.39 23.56
C GLY A 54 34.28 -9.17 23.05
N VAL A 55 33.61 -8.40 22.18
CA VAL A 55 34.03 -7.05 21.81
C VAL A 55 33.82 -6.16 23.03
N VAL A 56 34.81 -6.10 23.92
CA VAL A 56 34.86 -5.13 25.02
C VAL A 56 35.44 -3.84 24.44
N PHE A 57 34.58 -2.85 24.22
CA PHE A 57 35.00 -1.50 23.87
C PHE A 57 35.66 -0.83 25.09
N ASN A 58 36.97 -0.99 25.24
CA ASN A 58 37.75 -0.19 26.18
C ASN A 58 38.03 1.19 25.56
N ALA A 59 37.07 2.10 25.70
CA ALA A 59 37.27 3.51 25.41
C ALA A 59 37.74 4.21 26.69
N THR A 60 39.06 4.38 26.84
CA THR A 60 39.64 5.23 27.90
C THR A 60 39.46 6.69 27.48
N ALA A 61 38.33 7.30 27.86
CA ALA A 61 38.07 8.72 27.67
C ALA A 61 38.26 9.42 29.03
N GLU A 62 39.35 10.18 29.17
CA GLU A 62 39.78 10.67 30.49
C GLU A 62 38.94 11.81 31.09
N ASP A 63 38.05 12.51 30.38
CA ASP A 63 37.36 13.68 30.99
C ASP A 63 35.93 14.01 30.48
N GLY A 64 35.21 13.06 29.87
CA GLY A 64 33.90 13.34 29.24
C GLY A 64 32.72 12.66 29.91
N TRP A 65 31.87 13.41 30.63
CA TRP A 65 30.54 12.99 31.15
C TRP A 65 30.46 11.49 31.48
N LEU A 66 31.23 11.08 32.48
CA LEU A 66 31.21 9.71 33.01
C LEU A 66 29.79 9.43 33.51
N ILE A 67 29.04 8.64 32.76
CA ILE A 67 28.05 7.77 33.36
C ILE A 67 28.87 6.96 34.37
N PRO A 68 28.54 6.99 35.68
CA PRO A 68 29.27 6.23 36.68
C PRO A 68 29.44 4.79 36.18
N ASP A 69 30.66 4.25 36.26
CA ASP A 69 30.96 2.89 35.78
C ASP A 69 29.99 1.84 36.38
N ASP A 70 29.48 2.14 37.58
CA ASP A 70 28.47 1.37 38.29
C ASP A 70 27.09 1.29 37.58
N LEU A 71 26.75 2.26 36.72
CA LEU A 71 25.46 2.36 36.04
C LEU A 71 25.47 1.74 34.64
N GLN A 72 26.63 1.61 34.00
CA GLN A 72 26.76 1.03 32.66
C GLN A 72 26.20 -0.41 32.54
N PRO A 73 26.44 -1.35 33.48
CA PRO A 73 25.89 -2.71 33.38
C PRO A 73 24.36 -2.74 33.56
N ILE A 74 23.77 -1.72 34.17
CA ILE A 74 22.33 -1.61 34.40
C ILE A 74 21.63 -0.98 33.18
N LEU A 75 22.26 0.02 32.56
CA LEU A 75 21.62 0.85 31.54
C LEU A 75 21.48 0.13 30.19
N VAL A 76 22.48 -0.66 29.79
CA VAL A 76 22.47 -1.45 28.54
C VAL A 76 21.29 -2.43 28.47
N PRO A 77 21.05 -3.30 29.47
CA PRO A 77 19.91 -4.21 29.43
C PRO A 77 18.57 -3.48 29.55
N ILE A 78 18.50 -2.34 30.26
CA ILE A 78 17.27 -1.52 30.28
C ILE A 78 16.96 -0.99 28.88
N LEU A 79 17.95 -0.47 28.14
CA LEU A 79 17.73 0.06 26.79
C LEU A 79 17.28 -1.05 25.83
N ALA A 80 17.87 -2.24 25.93
CA ALA A 80 17.45 -3.43 25.18
C ALA A 80 16.04 -3.92 25.57
N ALA A 81 15.70 -3.84 26.86
CA ALA A 81 14.36 -4.16 27.34
C ALA A 81 13.31 -3.15 26.84
N VAL A 82 13.63 -1.86 26.81
CA VAL A 82 12.72 -0.82 26.30
C VAL A 82 12.53 -0.95 24.79
N SER A 83 13.59 -1.23 24.03
CA SER A 83 13.48 -1.41 22.58
C SER A 83 12.65 -2.66 22.24
N SER A 84 12.88 -3.78 22.93
CA SER A 84 12.08 -5.00 22.77
C SER A 84 10.64 -4.82 23.24
N LEU A 85 10.38 -4.07 24.32
CA LEU A 85 9.04 -3.71 24.77
C LEU A 85 8.31 -2.88 23.72
N LEU A 86 8.93 -1.85 23.15
CA LEU A 86 8.32 -1.03 22.10
C LEU A 86 7.96 -1.87 20.87
N VAL A 87 8.88 -2.74 20.43
CA VAL A 87 8.62 -3.67 19.32
C VAL A 87 7.49 -4.64 19.69
N ALA A 88 7.47 -5.18 20.91
CA ALA A 88 6.41 -6.07 21.38
C ALA A 88 5.05 -5.37 21.47
N VAL A 89 5.01 -4.10 21.90
CA VAL A 89 3.79 -3.28 21.94
C VAL A 89 3.28 -3.05 20.51
N LEU A 90 4.16 -2.65 19.59
CA LEU A 90 3.82 -2.48 18.16
C LEU A 90 3.31 -3.79 17.54
N LEU A 91 3.94 -4.93 17.87
CA LEU A 91 3.52 -6.27 17.45
C LEU A 91 2.16 -6.67 18.03
N ARG A 92 1.90 -6.32 19.30
CA ARG A 92 0.66 -6.66 20.00
C ARG A 92 -0.54 -5.88 19.49
N PHE A 93 -0.33 -4.75 18.80
CA PHE A 93 -1.35 -4.06 18.04
C PHE A 93 -1.74 -4.81 16.74
N GLN A 94 -2.19 -6.07 16.88
CA GLN A 94 -2.82 -6.86 15.83
C GLN A 94 -4.04 -6.17 15.19
N PHE A 95 -4.56 -5.11 15.81
CA PHE A 95 -5.59 -4.26 15.24
C PHE A 95 -5.19 -3.74 13.85
N TYR A 96 -3.95 -3.27 13.68
CA TYR A 96 -3.50 -2.77 12.37
C TYR A 96 -3.54 -3.86 11.31
N PHE A 97 -3.09 -5.07 11.63
CA PHE A 97 -3.13 -6.21 10.70
C PHE A 97 -4.55 -6.62 10.33
N ARG A 98 -5.47 -6.68 11.30
CA ARG A 98 -6.89 -6.99 11.05
C ARG A 98 -7.54 -5.90 10.19
N TRP A 99 -7.23 -4.65 10.47
CA TRP A 99 -7.70 -3.50 9.69
C TRP A 99 -7.17 -3.52 8.26
N ALA A 100 -5.87 -3.79 8.07
CA ALA A 100 -5.25 -3.91 6.77
C ALA A 100 -5.89 -5.03 5.93
N LYS A 101 -6.16 -6.20 6.54
CA LYS A 101 -6.88 -7.29 5.87
C LYS A 101 -8.32 -6.93 5.51
N LEU A 102 -9.02 -6.19 6.37
CA LEU A 102 -10.37 -5.69 6.07
C LEU A 102 -10.34 -4.72 4.88
N ILE A 103 -9.38 -3.81 4.83
CA ILE A 103 -9.19 -2.91 3.67
C ILE A 103 -8.90 -3.73 2.41
N GLY A 104 -8.03 -4.76 2.50
CA GLY A 104 -7.76 -5.70 1.41
C GLY A 104 -9.02 -6.37 0.88
N ALA A 105 -9.83 -6.94 1.77
CA ALA A 105 -11.07 -7.60 1.39
C ALA A 105 -12.11 -6.62 0.82
N ALA A 106 -12.20 -5.40 1.37
CA ALA A 106 -13.08 -4.36 0.84
C ALA A 106 -12.67 -3.96 -0.59
N ALA A 107 -11.37 -3.77 -0.84
CA ALA A 107 -10.86 -3.48 -2.18
C ALA A 107 -11.12 -4.63 -3.16
N GLN A 108 -10.98 -5.89 -2.73
CA GLN A 108 -11.31 -7.07 -3.53
C GLN A 108 -12.80 -7.15 -3.86
N LEU A 109 -13.69 -6.91 -2.90
CA LEU A 109 -15.13 -6.87 -3.14
C LEU A 109 -15.51 -5.75 -4.10
N GLU A 110 -14.95 -4.55 -3.91
CA GLU A 110 -15.18 -3.41 -4.79
C GLU A 110 -14.72 -3.71 -6.23
N SER A 111 -13.52 -4.30 -6.38
CA SER A 111 -13.01 -4.78 -7.66
C SER A 111 -13.94 -5.78 -8.34
N GLN A 112 -14.45 -6.78 -7.60
CA GLN A 112 -15.40 -7.74 -8.15
C GLN A 112 -16.72 -7.07 -8.58
N ILE A 113 -17.19 -6.06 -7.86
CA ILE A 113 -18.40 -5.30 -8.24
C ILE A 113 -18.18 -4.58 -9.56
N PHE A 114 -17.06 -3.86 -9.72
CA PHE A 114 -16.76 -3.15 -10.96
C PHE A 114 -16.53 -4.10 -12.13
N GLN A 115 -15.79 -5.21 -11.93
CA GLN A 115 -15.63 -6.25 -12.94
C GLN A 115 -16.98 -6.84 -13.36
N PHE A 116 -17.84 -7.17 -12.40
CA PHE A 116 -19.18 -7.68 -12.70
C PHE A 116 -20.02 -6.66 -13.48
N ARG A 117 -20.01 -5.39 -13.08
CA ARG A 117 -20.77 -4.32 -13.78
C ARG A 117 -20.27 -4.05 -15.19
N ALA A 118 -18.95 -4.14 -15.42
CA ALA A 118 -18.36 -4.02 -16.75
C ALA A 118 -18.73 -5.20 -17.65
N HIS A 119 -18.69 -6.44 -17.13
CA HIS A 119 -19.00 -7.64 -17.90
C HIS A 119 -20.50 -7.84 -18.13
N ALA A 120 -21.34 -7.51 -17.13
CA ALA A 120 -22.80 -7.60 -17.23
C ALA A 120 -23.35 -6.74 -18.39
N GLY A 121 -22.68 -5.64 -18.74
CA GLY A 121 -23.01 -4.81 -19.91
C GLY A 121 -22.85 -5.48 -21.26
N ASN A 122 -21.82 -6.31 -21.40
CA ASN A 122 -21.51 -6.97 -22.66
C ASN A 122 -22.56 -8.01 -23.06
N TYR A 123 -23.34 -8.53 -22.11
CA TYR A 123 -24.40 -9.50 -22.38
C TYR A 123 -25.69 -8.85 -22.91
N ARG A 124 -25.92 -7.56 -22.64
CA ARG A 124 -27.12 -6.83 -23.10
C ARG A 124 -27.00 -6.27 -24.51
N LEU A 125 -25.77 -6.08 -25.02
CA LEU A 125 -25.48 -5.35 -26.26
C LEU A 125 -25.37 -6.19 -27.54
N MET A 126 -25.55 -7.52 -27.47
CA MET A 126 -25.55 -8.34 -28.69
C MET A 126 -26.91 -8.36 -29.39
N GLY A 127 -27.10 -7.33 -30.22
CA GLY A 127 -27.91 -7.28 -31.43
C GLY A 127 -29.40 -6.95 -31.26
N PRO A 128 -30.02 -6.21 -32.21
CA PRO A 128 -31.46 -6.32 -32.39
C PRO A 128 -31.77 -7.80 -32.61
N VAL A 129 -32.68 -8.34 -31.81
CA VAL A 129 -33.27 -9.65 -32.09
C VAL A 129 -34.08 -9.44 -33.36
N GLU A 130 -33.44 -9.65 -34.52
CA GLU A 130 -34.22 -9.95 -35.72
C GLU A 130 -35.05 -11.18 -35.36
N ASP A 131 -36.36 -11.06 -35.52
CA ASP A 131 -37.37 -12.05 -35.19
C ASP A 131 -37.17 -13.31 -36.06
N VAL A 132 -36.11 -14.07 -35.80
CA VAL A 132 -35.90 -15.38 -36.38
C VAL A 132 -36.76 -16.33 -35.55
N GLU A 133 -37.75 -16.95 -36.19
CA GLU A 133 -38.77 -17.89 -35.64
C GLU A 133 -38.20 -19.15 -34.91
N GLY A 134 -36.94 -19.13 -34.47
CA GLY A 134 -36.32 -20.11 -33.56
C GLY A 134 -35.98 -19.56 -32.16
N GLY A 135 -36.73 -18.55 -31.68
CA GLY A 135 -36.39 -17.70 -30.52
C GLY A 135 -36.23 -18.40 -29.16
N ASP A 136 -36.89 -19.54 -28.93
CA ASP A 136 -36.92 -20.16 -27.60
C ASP A 136 -35.58 -20.77 -27.17
N ALA A 137 -34.78 -21.29 -28.11
CA ALA A 137 -33.48 -21.87 -27.81
C ALA A 137 -32.42 -20.79 -27.51
N ALA A 138 -32.43 -19.70 -28.28
CA ALA A 138 -31.50 -18.58 -28.10
C ALA A 138 -31.75 -17.85 -26.77
N MET A 139 -33.02 -17.63 -26.41
CA MET A 139 -33.39 -16.96 -25.16
C MET A 139 -32.99 -17.78 -23.93
N ARG A 140 -33.15 -19.12 -23.97
CA ARG A 140 -32.69 -20.03 -22.90
C ARG A 140 -31.17 -19.96 -22.69
N SER A 141 -30.39 -19.82 -23.77
CA SER A 141 -28.92 -19.75 -23.67
C SER A 141 -28.41 -18.44 -23.03
N LYS A 142 -29.05 -17.30 -23.31
CA LYS A 142 -28.69 -15.99 -22.73
C LYS A 142 -28.94 -15.96 -21.22
N ASN A 143 -30.12 -16.42 -20.80
CA ASN A 143 -30.49 -16.49 -19.38
C ASN A 143 -29.54 -17.41 -18.59
N SER A 144 -29.08 -18.51 -19.19
CA SER A 144 -28.12 -19.43 -18.56
C SER A 144 -26.75 -18.77 -18.30
N ARG A 145 -26.24 -17.99 -19.26
CA ARG A 145 -24.95 -17.28 -19.11
C ARG A 145 -25.00 -16.19 -18.04
N GLU A 146 -26.08 -15.41 -18.00
CA GLU A 146 -26.26 -14.39 -16.95
C GLU A 146 -26.39 -15.00 -15.57
N LEU A 147 -27.16 -16.09 -15.44
CA LEU A 147 -27.27 -16.83 -14.19
C LEU A 147 -25.90 -17.35 -13.73
N HIS A 148 -25.11 -17.89 -14.67
CA HIS A 148 -23.77 -18.38 -14.38
C HIS A 148 -22.83 -17.25 -13.91
N ALA A 149 -22.86 -16.08 -14.57
CA ALA A 149 -22.06 -14.93 -14.17
C ALA A 149 -22.42 -14.43 -12.75
N ARG A 150 -23.72 -14.39 -12.42
CA ARG A 150 -24.20 -14.04 -11.07
C ARG A 150 -23.76 -15.06 -10.02
N GLN A 151 -23.80 -16.35 -10.35
CA GLN A 151 -23.32 -17.42 -9.47
C GLN A 151 -21.81 -17.32 -9.22
N LEU A 152 -21.02 -17.06 -10.25
CA LEU A 152 -19.57 -16.85 -10.12
C LEU A 152 -19.25 -15.62 -9.27
N PHE A 153 -19.94 -14.50 -9.49
CA PHE A 153 -19.79 -13.30 -8.68
C PHE A 153 -20.10 -13.59 -7.20
N LYS A 154 -21.27 -14.22 -6.92
CA LYS A 154 -21.66 -14.63 -5.57
C LYS A 154 -20.59 -15.52 -4.92
N GLN A 155 -20.11 -16.53 -5.64
CA GLN A 155 -19.08 -17.45 -5.15
C GLN A 155 -17.79 -16.71 -4.80
N ARG A 156 -17.31 -15.79 -5.64
CA ARG A 156 -16.09 -15.01 -5.37
C ARG A 156 -16.27 -14.09 -4.16
N CYS A 157 -17.40 -13.41 -4.04
CA CYS A 157 -17.72 -12.60 -2.86
C CYS A 157 -17.77 -13.44 -1.58
N GLU A 158 -18.38 -14.62 -1.62
CA GLU A 158 -18.39 -15.54 -0.48
C GLU A 158 -16.98 -15.98 -0.08
N VAL A 159 -16.10 -16.28 -1.04
CA VAL A 159 -14.70 -16.62 -0.75
C VAL A 159 -13.98 -15.48 -0.04
N ILE A 160 -14.15 -14.24 -0.52
CA ILE A 160 -13.54 -13.05 0.12
C ILE A 160 -14.09 -12.86 1.54
N LEU A 161 -15.42 -12.94 1.72
CA LEU A 161 -16.07 -12.78 3.03
C LEU A 161 -15.71 -13.89 4.02
N ARG A 162 -15.58 -15.14 3.56
CA ARG A 162 -15.09 -16.26 4.39
C ARG A 162 -13.64 -16.01 4.83
N GLY A 163 -12.81 -15.45 3.95
CA GLY A 163 -11.44 -15.03 4.26
C GLY A 163 -11.37 -13.96 5.35
N VAL A 164 -12.34 -13.04 5.40
CA VAL A 164 -12.46 -12.07 6.51
C VAL A 164 -12.98 -12.73 7.79
N GLY A 165 -13.94 -13.64 7.67
CA GLY A 165 -14.56 -14.34 8.80
C GLY A 165 -13.56 -15.18 9.61
N SER A 166 -12.51 -15.72 8.97
CA SER A 166 -11.46 -16.48 9.64
C SER A 166 -10.55 -15.64 10.55
N LEU A 167 -10.61 -14.30 10.46
CA LEU A 167 -9.81 -13.37 11.28
C LEU A 167 -10.36 -13.17 12.70
N GLY A 168 -11.32 -13.99 13.13
CA GLY A 168 -12.01 -13.83 14.42
C GLY A 168 -13.00 -12.66 14.44
N LEU A 169 -13.23 -12.00 13.30
CA LEU A 169 -14.17 -10.88 13.15
C LEU A 169 -15.63 -11.33 12.95
N ARG A 170 -15.90 -12.63 13.07
CA ARG A 170 -17.23 -13.22 12.83
C ARG A 170 -18.32 -12.52 13.63
N ARG A 171 -18.05 -12.12 14.89
CA ARG A 171 -19.02 -11.38 15.72
C ARG A 171 -19.38 -10.01 15.18
N VAL A 172 -18.43 -9.29 14.58
CA VAL A 172 -18.66 -7.93 14.03
C VAL A 172 -19.46 -8.00 12.74
N VAL A 173 -19.16 -8.96 11.85
CA VAL A 173 -19.85 -9.11 10.57
C VAL A 173 -21.32 -9.52 10.76
N THR A 174 -21.62 -10.42 11.70
CA THR A 174 -23.01 -10.85 11.97
C THR A 174 -23.90 -9.70 12.46
N LEU A 175 -23.35 -8.75 13.23
CA LEU A 175 -24.09 -7.56 13.67
C LEU A 175 -24.47 -6.64 12.51
N THR A 176 -23.58 -6.49 11.53
CA THR A 176 -23.84 -5.65 10.33
C THR A 176 -24.78 -6.31 9.32
N THR A 177 -24.75 -7.64 9.15
CA THR A 177 -25.65 -8.31 8.20
C THR A 177 -27.07 -8.45 8.73
N LEU A 178 -27.24 -8.63 10.04
CA LEU A 178 -28.57 -8.70 10.67
C LEU A 178 -29.30 -7.36 10.64
N THR A 179 -28.58 -6.24 10.70
CA THR A 179 -29.18 -4.89 10.56
C THR A 179 -29.56 -4.59 9.12
N TRP A 180 -28.88 -5.17 8.13
CA TRP A 180 -29.17 -4.98 6.70
C TRP A 180 -30.39 -5.76 6.18
N GLY A 181 -30.78 -6.85 6.84
CA GLY A 181 -31.77 -7.79 6.34
C GLY A 181 -33.23 -7.49 6.67
N ASN A 182 -33.53 -6.62 7.65
CA ASN A 182 -34.83 -6.67 8.33
C ASN A 182 -35.66 -5.37 8.34
N GLY A 183 -35.33 -4.37 7.52
CA GLY A 183 -36.08 -3.10 7.47
C GLY A 183 -36.52 -2.71 6.07
N ASN A 184 -37.73 -2.15 5.96
CA ASN A 184 -38.32 -1.47 4.79
C ASN A 184 -37.54 -0.19 4.38
N ALA A 185 -36.21 -0.29 4.35
CA ALA A 185 -35.24 0.80 4.31
C ALA A 185 -34.67 1.03 2.90
N ALA A 186 -35.52 1.00 1.87
CA ALA A 186 -35.08 1.35 0.52
C ALA A 186 -34.67 2.84 0.44
N SER A 187 -35.38 3.72 1.16
CA SER A 187 -35.09 5.15 1.24
C SER A 187 -33.81 5.45 2.04
N ASP A 188 -33.64 4.85 3.22
CA ASP A 188 -32.45 5.07 4.05
C ASP A 188 -31.17 4.46 3.44
N ARG A 189 -31.31 3.47 2.55
CA ARG A 189 -30.17 2.87 1.84
C ARG A 189 -29.52 3.84 0.85
N GLU A 190 -30.29 4.62 0.10
CA GLU A 190 -29.70 5.60 -0.83
C GLU A 190 -28.95 6.71 -0.09
N GLU A 191 -29.51 7.20 1.02
CA GLU A 191 -28.86 8.24 1.82
C GLU A 191 -27.59 7.73 2.52
N GLN A 192 -27.60 6.48 3.02
CA GLN A 192 -26.40 5.86 3.58
C GLN A 192 -25.35 5.50 2.52
N ILE A 193 -25.75 5.08 1.32
CA ILE A 193 -24.80 4.85 0.21
C ILE A 193 -24.17 6.18 -0.23
N MET A 194 -24.95 7.25 -0.31
CA MET A 194 -24.40 8.59 -0.58
C MET A 194 -23.50 9.08 0.57
N MET A 195 -23.81 8.78 1.84
CA MET A 195 -22.94 9.13 2.97
C MET A 195 -21.64 8.31 2.99
N LEU A 196 -21.68 7.03 2.63
CA LEU A 196 -20.49 6.18 2.51
C LEU A 196 -19.62 6.57 1.31
N GLN A 197 -20.24 7.03 0.21
CA GLN A 197 -19.52 7.64 -0.91
C GLN A 197 -18.97 9.04 -0.55
N ARG A 198 -19.63 9.78 0.34
CA ARG A 198 -19.20 11.09 0.86
C ARG A 198 -18.21 11.01 2.01
N GLN A 199 -17.95 9.84 2.60
CA GLN A 199 -16.95 9.76 3.65
C GLN A 199 -15.60 10.18 3.07
N PRO A 200 -14.95 11.22 3.63
CA PRO A 200 -13.68 11.70 3.13
C PRO A 200 -12.67 10.56 3.29
N ARG A 201 -12.35 9.87 2.19
CA ARG A 201 -11.26 8.91 2.13
C ARG A 201 -10.01 9.59 2.68
N HIS A 202 -9.64 9.22 3.89
CA HIS A 202 -8.36 9.46 4.57
C HIS A 202 -7.48 10.63 4.05
N ARG A 203 -8.02 11.85 3.88
CA ARG A 203 -7.23 13.07 3.61
C ARG A 203 -6.31 13.46 4.78
N TYR A 204 -6.38 12.74 5.90
CA TYR A 204 -5.60 13.03 7.11
C TYR A 204 -4.12 12.69 7.01
N LEU A 205 -3.70 11.76 6.15
CA LEU A 205 -2.27 11.49 5.91
C LEU A 205 -1.67 12.38 4.81
N ASN A 206 -2.47 12.78 3.80
CA ASN A 206 -2.00 13.69 2.74
C ASN A 206 -1.76 15.13 3.21
N ARG A 207 -2.25 15.53 4.40
CA ARG A 207 -1.93 16.85 4.98
C ARG A 207 -0.54 16.96 5.59
N LEU A 208 0.17 15.86 5.82
CA LEU A 208 1.52 15.89 6.40
C LEU A 208 2.62 16.00 5.33
N CYS A 209 2.33 15.75 4.06
CA CYS A 209 3.25 16.06 2.97
C CYS A 209 3.12 17.54 2.61
N CYS A 210 3.99 18.38 3.18
CA CYS A 210 4.21 19.77 2.82
C CYS A 210 4.81 19.95 1.41
N CYS A 211 4.42 19.12 0.44
CA CYS A 211 4.68 19.40 -0.96
C CYS A 211 3.78 20.57 -1.36
N LYS A 212 4.37 21.75 -1.19
CA LYS A 212 3.93 23.07 -1.65
C LYS A 212 3.16 22.91 -2.97
N ARG A 213 1.83 22.89 -2.90
CA ARG A 213 0.94 22.92 -4.06
C ARG A 213 1.25 24.23 -4.77
N GLU A 214 2.01 24.19 -5.86
CA GLU A 214 2.28 25.37 -6.67
C GLU A 214 0.94 25.96 -7.10
N ALA A 215 0.69 27.20 -6.68
CA ALA A 215 -0.59 27.89 -6.79
C ALA A 215 -0.93 28.32 -8.24
N GLY A 216 -0.49 27.56 -9.25
CA GLY A 216 -0.60 27.92 -10.67
C GLY A 216 -1.38 26.93 -11.54
N SER A 217 -1.80 25.78 -11.02
CA SER A 217 -2.69 24.88 -11.77
C SER A 217 -4.14 25.25 -11.47
N GLU A 218 -4.84 25.75 -12.48
CA GLU A 218 -6.28 26.00 -12.49
C GLU A 218 -7.02 24.66 -12.39
N VAL A 219 -7.01 24.08 -11.19
CA VAL A 219 -7.79 22.89 -10.86
C VAL A 219 -9.24 23.30 -10.90
N VAL A 220 -9.92 22.95 -11.99
CA VAL A 220 -11.37 23.03 -12.11
C VAL A 220 -11.96 22.46 -10.82
N PRO A 221 -12.70 23.26 -10.02
CA PRO A 221 -13.16 22.80 -8.72
C PRO A 221 -13.95 21.51 -8.89
N GLU A 222 -13.56 20.48 -8.14
CA GLU A 222 -14.18 19.15 -8.09
C GLU A 222 -15.71 19.22 -7.89
N ALA A 223 -16.19 20.33 -7.29
CA ALA A 223 -17.60 20.69 -7.18
C ALA A 223 -18.32 20.87 -8.53
N LEU A 224 -17.65 21.39 -9.57
CA LEU A 224 -18.23 21.57 -10.92
C LEU A 224 -18.26 20.26 -11.72
N LEU A 225 -17.31 19.35 -11.48
CA LEU A 225 -17.30 18.02 -12.09
C LEU A 225 -18.40 17.13 -11.50
N PHE A 226 -18.72 17.31 -10.21
CA PHE A 226 -19.86 16.64 -9.56
C PHE A 226 -21.21 17.22 -10.00
N GLU A 227 -21.29 18.52 -10.31
CA GLU A 227 -22.51 19.14 -10.86
C GLU A 227 -22.81 18.66 -12.29
N ALA A 228 -21.79 18.22 -13.05
CA ALA A 228 -21.95 17.58 -14.36
C ALA A 228 -22.45 16.12 -14.27
N VAL A 229 -22.25 15.44 -13.13
CA VAL A 229 -22.75 14.07 -12.88
C VAL A 229 -24.10 14.09 -12.17
N SER A 230 -24.35 15.06 -11.27
CA SER A 230 -25.68 15.36 -10.75
C SER A 230 -26.41 16.27 -11.73
N GLY A 231 -26.86 15.73 -12.85
CA GLY A 231 -27.60 16.48 -13.88
C GLY A 231 -28.87 17.16 -13.34
N ARG A 232 -28.72 18.32 -12.69
CA ARG A 232 -29.75 19.35 -12.61
C ARG A 232 -29.62 20.20 -13.86
N HIS A 233 -29.97 19.61 -14.99
CA HIS A 233 -30.30 20.36 -16.18
C HIS A 233 -31.61 21.13 -15.90
N ARG A 234 -31.49 22.36 -15.41
CA ARG A 234 -32.56 23.34 -15.53
C ARG A 234 -32.66 23.72 -17.01
N ASN A 235 -33.80 23.38 -17.60
CA ASN A 235 -34.37 23.97 -18.83
C ASN A 235 -33.68 23.65 -20.16
N GLY A 236 -33.52 22.36 -20.46
CA GLY A 236 -33.46 21.88 -21.85
C GLY A 236 -34.60 20.89 -22.07
N ARG A 237 -35.49 21.14 -23.04
CA ARG A 237 -36.56 20.21 -23.46
C ARG A 237 -35.95 18.94 -24.05
N TYR A 238 -35.40 18.07 -23.21
CA TYR A 238 -35.13 16.69 -23.57
C TYR A 238 -36.49 16.00 -23.72
N ARG A 239 -36.75 15.52 -24.94
CA ARG A 239 -37.83 14.59 -25.24
C ARG A 239 -37.82 13.50 -24.17
N LYS A 240 -38.89 13.49 -23.37
CA LYS A 240 -39.21 12.46 -22.40
C LYS A 240 -39.39 11.15 -23.17
N SER A 241 -38.28 10.47 -23.46
CA SER A 241 -38.31 9.10 -23.93
C SER A 241 -39.02 8.32 -22.84
N LYS A 242 -40.18 7.73 -23.15
CA LYS A 242 -40.90 6.81 -22.28
C LYS A 242 -40.01 5.59 -22.07
N MET A 243 -39.05 5.73 -21.18
CA MET A 243 -38.25 4.66 -20.62
C MET A 243 -39.21 3.96 -19.65
N GLY A 244 -39.67 2.78 -20.07
CA GLY A 244 -40.62 1.97 -19.33
C GLY A 244 -40.18 1.77 -17.89
N ASP A 245 -41.16 1.95 -17.00
CA ASP A 245 -41.08 1.67 -15.57
C ASP A 245 -40.64 0.22 -15.30
N SER A 246 -39.88 0.04 -14.22
CA SER A 246 -39.79 -1.18 -13.40
C SER A 246 -38.68 -2.21 -13.62
N ASP A 247 -37.43 -1.80 -13.90
CA ASP A 247 -36.22 -2.61 -13.59
C ASP A 247 -35.09 -1.76 -12.95
N GLN A 248 -35.53 -0.74 -12.20
CA GLN A 248 -34.78 0.45 -11.79
C GLN A 248 -33.99 0.30 -10.47
N LEU A 249 -33.53 -0.91 -10.11
CA LEU A 249 -32.59 -1.07 -8.98
C LEU A 249 -31.14 -1.16 -9.48
N GLY A 250 -30.58 0.00 -9.84
CA GLY A 250 -29.21 0.45 -9.55
C GLY A 250 -27.98 -0.32 -10.07
N CYS A 251 -28.11 -1.56 -10.53
CA CYS A 251 -27.00 -2.39 -11.03
C CYS A 251 -26.88 -2.31 -12.56
N GLY A 252 -27.06 -1.11 -13.11
CA GLY A 252 -26.92 -0.87 -14.54
C GLY A 252 -25.50 -1.17 -15.04
N CYS A 253 -25.45 -1.69 -16.26
CA CYS A 253 -24.24 -1.86 -17.06
C CYS A 253 -23.47 -0.54 -17.09
N LEU A 254 -22.21 -0.56 -16.67
CA LEU A 254 -21.41 0.65 -16.63
C LEU A 254 -20.83 0.91 -18.03
N SER A 255 -21.08 2.09 -18.59
CA SER A 255 -20.45 2.45 -19.86
C SER A 255 -18.94 2.64 -19.70
N VAL A 256 -18.17 2.48 -20.78
CA VAL A 256 -16.71 2.61 -20.73
C VAL A 256 -16.29 4.01 -20.29
N ASP A 257 -16.93 5.04 -20.86
CA ASP A 257 -16.70 6.44 -20.48
C ASP A 257 -17.02 6.70 -18.99
N GLU A 258 -18.10 6.09 -18.49
CA GLU A 258 -18.49 6.24 -17.09
C GLU A 258 -17.53 5.51 -16.14
N TYR A 259 -17.06 4.31 -16.48
CA TYR A 259 -16.00 3.65 -15.73
C TYR A 259 -14.72 4.48 -15.73
N PHE A 260 -14.33 5.01 -16.88
CA PHE A 260 -13.13 5.82 -17.02
C PHE A 260 -13.19 7.05 -16.10
N ARG A 261 -14.32 7.77 -16.10
CA ARG A 261 -14.48 8.99 -15.30
C ARG A 261 -14.68 8.72 -13.81
N LEU A 262 -15.48 7.71 -13.44
CA LEU A 262 -15.82 7.45 -12.03
C LEU A 262 -14.75 6.65 -11.29
N ARG A 263 -13.97 5.81 -11.99
CA ARG A 263 -13.09 4.82 -11.38
C ARG A 263 -11.64 4.97 -11.82
N PHE A 264 -11.38 4.94 -13.12
CA PHE A 264 -10.01 4.96 -13.64
C PHE A 264 -9.29 6.27 -13.30
N SER A 265 -9.84 7.41 -13.69
CA SER A 265 -9.18 8.71 -13.54
C SER A 265 -8.92 9.08 -12.07
N PRO A 266 -9.87 8.90 -11.13
CA PRO A 266 -9.59 9.08 -9.71
C PRO A 266 -8.54 8.10 -9.18
N CYS A 267 -8.54 6.85 -9.63
CA CYS A 267 -7.55 5.85 -9.19
C CYS A 267 -6.13 6.22 -9.62
N LEU A 268 -5.95 6.69 -10.86
CA LEU A 268 -4.66 7.18 -11.35
C LEU A 268 -4.19 8.37 -10.51
N HIS A 269 -5.06 9.35 -10.28
CA HIS A 269 -4.71 10.52 -9.48
C HIS A 269 -4.35 10.18 -8.03
N ASP A 270 -5.14 9.32 -7.37
CA ASP A 270 -4.87 8.84 -6.01
C ASP A 270 -3.50 8.15 -5.94
N MET A 271 -3.14 7.33 -6.95
CA MET A 271 -1.84 6.64 -6.99
C MET A 271 -0.67 7.59 -7.24
N GLU A 272 -0.84 8.64 -8.05
CA GLU A 272 0.19 9.65 -8.27
C GLU A 272 0.49 10.46 -7.00
N GLU A 273 -0.56 10.85 -6.27
CA GLU A 273 -0.41 11.49 -4.97
C GLU A 273 0.32 10.56 -3.98
N ASP A 274 -0.06 9.28 -3.96
CA ASP A 274 0.58 8.27 -3.11
C ASP A 274 2.06 8.07 -3.46
N VAL A 275 2.42 8.01 -4.75
CA VAL A 275 3.83 7.89 -5.19
C VAL A 275 4.65 9.09 -4.71
N ALA A 276 4.13 10.31 -4.85
CA ALA A 276 4.83 11.51 -4.39
C ALA A 276 5.02 11.51 -2.86
N CYS A 277 3.97 11.17 -2.12
CA CYS A 277 3.97 11.12 -0.66
C CYS A 277 4.92 10.02 -0.14
N LEU A 278 4.79 8.79 -0.65
CA LEU A 278 5.65 7.66 -0.28
C LEU A 278 7.11 7.93 -0.67
N GLY A 279 7.35 8.54 -1.85
CA GLY A 279 8.68 8.93 -2.28
C GLY A 279 9.35 9.91 -1.32
N CYS A 280 8.60 10.90 -0.82
CA CYS A 280 9.10 11.84 0.19
C CYS A 280 9.41 11.12 1.51
N ILE A 281 8.51 10.26 2.00
CA ILE A 281 8.68 9.51 3.25
C ILE A 281 9.89 8.56 3.18
N VAL A 282 10.05 7.82 2.08
CA VAL A 282 11.19 6.91 1.88
C VAL A 282 12.51 7.67 1.88
N LYS A 283 12.60 8.75 1.08
CA LYS A 283 13.80 9.60 1.00
C LYS A 283 14.16 10.22 2.35
N LEU A 284 13.17 10.77 3.06
CA LEU A 284 13.37 11.34 4.39
C LEU A 284 13.87 10.28 5.37
N GLY A 285 13.25 9.09 5.36
CA GLY A 285 13.67 7.97 6.20
C GLY A 285 15.08 7.46 5.86
N ASP A 286 15.52 7.54 4.60
CA ASP A 286 16.90 7.20 4.21
C ASP A 286 17.90 8.28 4.67
N LEU A 287 17.55 9.56 4.52
CA LEU A 287 18.37 10.67 5.01
C LEU A 287 18.56 10.62 6.53
N ILE A 288 17.49 10.37 7.29
CA ILE A 288 17.58 10.23 8.75
C ILE A 288 18.46 9.03 9.12
N SER A 289 18.30 7.89 8.43
CA SER A 289 19.12 6.71 8.69
C SER A 289 20.60 7.00 8.44
N ILE A 290 20.95 7.61 7.31
CA ILE A 290 22.34 7.99 6.99
C ILE A 290 22.88 8.99 8.03
N GLY A 291 22.08 9.98 8.42
CA GLY A 291 22.45 10.94 9.46
C GLY A 291 22.73 10.26 10.81
N LEU A 292 21.91 9.29 11.22
CA LEU A 292 22.12 8.51 12.44
C LEU A 292 23.41 7.67 12.36
N THR A 293 23.69 7.05 11.21
CA THR A 293 24.93 6.27 11.00
C THR A 293 26.18 7.16 11.05
N VAL A 294 26.14 8.34 10.44
CA VAL A 294 27.26 9.30 10.50
C VAL A 294 27.44 9.81 11.93
N ALA A 295 26.35 10.20 12.59
CA ALA A 295 26.39 10.66 13.97
C ALA A 295 26.94 9.58 14.91
N SER A 296 26.49 8.33 14.80
CA SER A 296 26.96 7.23 15.63
C SER A 296 28.47 6.98 15.44
N THR A 297 28.96 7.07 14.20
CA THR A 297 30.39 6.97 13.89
C THR A 297 31.18 8.12 14.54
N VAL A 298 30.69 9.36 14.46
CA VAL A 298 31.35 10.53 15.06
C VAL A 298 31.36 10.45 16.59
N PHE A 299 30.25 10.06 17.23
CA PHE A 299 30.23 9.88 18.69
C PHE A 299 31.12 8.72 19.16
N ALA A 300 31.27 7.67 18.34
CA ALA A 300 32.20 6.59 18.61
C ALA A 300 33.66 7.07 18.58
N THR A 301 34.03 7.95 17.63
CA THR A 301 35.41 8.47 17.55
C THR A 301 35.75 9.41 18.69
N PHE A 302 34.79 10.16 19.23
CA PHE A 302 34.97 11.02 20.40
C PHE A 302 34.92 10.28 21.75
N GLY A 303 34.76 8.95 21.75
CA GLY A 303 34.76 8.17 22.98
C GLY A 303 33.46 8.27 23.80
N PHE A 304 32.32 8.48 23.14
CA PHE A 304 30.99 8.51 23.79
C PHE A 304 30.18 7.24 23.48
N PRO A 305 30.55 6.07 24.04
CA PRO A 305 29.97 4.77 23.67
C PRO A 305 28.46 4.69 23.97
N PHE A 306 27.99 5.36 25.01
CA PHE A 306 26.58 5.38 25.36
C PHE A 306 25.71 6.06 24.28
N VAL A 307 26.11 7.24 23.81
CA VAL A 307 25.38 7.96 22.77
C VAL A 307 25.37 7.16 21.47
N THR A 308 26.51 6.54 21.12
CA THR A 308 26.61 5.64 19.97
C THR A 308 25.61 4.48 20.07
N ALA A 309 25.53 3.81 21.22
CA ALA A 309 24.59 2.71 21.42
C ALA A 309 23.13 3.15 21.27
N VAL A 310 22.78 4.33 21.79
CA VAL A 310 21.44 4.91 21.63
C VAL A 310 21.14 5.22 20.16
N LEU A 311 22.06 5.85 19.44
CA LEU A 311 21.87 6.18 18.01
C LEU A 311 21.71 4.93 17.15
N VAL A 312 22.52 3.89 17.40
CA VAL A 312 22.40 2.60 16.73
C VAL A 312 21.05 1.95 17.04
N ALA A 313 20.60 1.98 18.30
CA ALA A 313 19.30 1.44 18.68
C ALA A 313 18.13 2.16 17.97
N VAL A 314 18.20 3.50 17.87
CA VAL A 314 17.22 4.32 17.14
C VAL A 314 17.26 3.98 15.65
N GLU A 315 18.44 3.81 15.06
CA GLU A 315 18.59 3.41 13.66
C GLU A 315 17.94 2.04 13.39
N VAL A 316 18.22 1.04 14.24
CA VAL A 316 17.61 -0.29 14.14
C VAL A 316 16.08 -0.21 14.28
N ALA A 317 15.58 0.60 15.20
CA ALA A 317 14.14 0.82 15.35
C ALA A 317 13.53 1.47 14.09
N LEU A 318 14.19 2.47 13.52
CA LEU A 318 13.76 3.12 12.28
C LEU A 318 13.76 2.14 11.10
N GLN A 319 14.81 1.34 10.94
CA GLN A 319 14.86 0.28 9.93
C GLN A 319 13.75 -0.76 10.14
N GLY A 320 13.46 -1.11 11.39
CA GLY A 320 12.33 -1.96 11.77
C GLY A 320 10.99 -1.36 11.33
N LEU A 321 10.77 -0.06 11.56
CA LEU A 321 9.58 0.66 11.10
C LEU A 321 9.47 0.68 9.57
N LYS A 322 10.57 0.96 8.85
CA LYS A 322 10.60 0.94 7.38
C LYS A 322 10.20 -0.43 6.82
N LYS A 323 10.72 -1.50 7.44
CA LYS A 323 10.37 -2.89 7.10
C LYS A 323 8.90 -3.19 7.45
N HIS A 324 8.43 -2.79 8.63
CA HIS A 324 7.07 -3.02 9.10
C HIS A 324 6.01 -2.40 8.18
N PHE A 325 6.24 -1.15 7.75
CA PHE A 325 5.32 -0.47 6.84
C PHE A 325 5.55 -0.80 5.36
N ALA A 326 6.61 -1.55 5.03
CA ALA A 326 7.01 -1.90 3.68
C ALA A 326 6.99 -0.69 2.71
N TRP A 327 7.48 0.48 3.16
CA TRP A 327 7.38 1.72 2.37
C TRP A 327 8.01 1.59 0.98
N LEU A 328 9.17 0.94 0.87
CA LEU A 328 9.88 0.77 -0.40
C LEU A 328 9.14 -0.18 -1.37
N PRO A 329 8.76 -1.41 -0.99
CA PRO A 329 7.92 -2.25 -1.83
C PRO A 329 6.62 -1.56 -2.28
N ARG A 330 6.00 -0.79 -1.38
CA ARG A 330 4.76 -0.07 -1.64
C ARG A 330 4.96 1.06 -2.65
N LEU A 331 6.07 1.80 -2.55
CA LEU A 331 6.47 2.81 -3.53
C LEU A 331 6.70 2.20 -4.91
N ASN A 332 7.44 1.08 -4.98
CA ASN A 332 7.74 0.42 -6.26
C ASN A 332 6.46 -0.09 -6.96
N VAL A 333 5.55 -0.70 -6.21
CA VAL A 333 4.25 -1.15 -6.74
C VAL A 333 3.39 0.04 -7.19
N ALA A 334 3.38 1.14 -6.43
CA ALA A 334 2.64 2.34 -6.82
C ALA A 334 3.20 2.99 -8.09
N ILE A 335 4.53 3.04 -8.26
CA ILE A 335 5.18 3.55 -9.48
C ILE A 335 4.79 2.68 -10.69
N ALA A 336 4.92 1.34 -10.56
CA ALA A 336 4.55 0.42 -11.63
C ALA A 336 3.06 0.55 -12.00
N ALA A 337 2.19 0.67 -11.00
CA ALA A 337 0.76 0.88 -11.21
C ALA A 337 0.44 2.21 -11.92
N VAL A 338 1.13 3.30 -11.57
CA VAL A 338 0.98 4.59 -12.27
C VAL A 338 1.43 4.47 -13.72
N GLU A 339 2.55 3.80 -13.98
CA GLU A 339 3.06 3.60 -15.35
C GLU A 339 2.08 2.79 -16.21
N ASP A 340 1.55 1.68 -15.68
CA ASP A 340 0.55 0.85 -16.35
C ASP A 340 -0.74 1.63 -16.65
N LEU A 341 -1.21 2.42 -15.67
CA LEU A 341 -2.39 3.26 -15.84
C LEU A 341 -2.16 4.40 -16.82
N ARG A 342 -0.99 5.04 -16.83
CA ARG A 342 -0.64 6.08 -17.82
C ARG A 342 -0.58 5.50 -19.23
N CYS A 343 -0.06 4.29 -19.40
CA CYS A 343 -0.11 3.59 -20.70
C CYS A 343 -1.56 3.36 -21.16
N CYS A 344 -2.43 2.88 -20.26
CA CYS A 344 -3.85 2.71 -20.56
C CYS A 344 -4.55 4.03 -20.87
N GLU A 345 -4.20 5.12 -20.19
CA GLU A 345 -4.74 6.45 -20.43
C GLU A 345 -4.34 6.98 -21.82
N LEU A 346 -3.07 6.80 -22.20
CA LEU A 346 -2.56 7.18 -23.52
C LEU A 346 -3.22 6.36 -24.63
N GLU A 347 -3.39 5.06 -24.44
CA GLU A 347 -4.09 4.20 -25.38
C GLU A 347 -5.57 4.61 -25.51
N TRP A 348 -6.24 4.86 -24.38
CA TRP A 348 -7.62 5.34 -24.37
C TRP A 348 -7.77 6.70 -25.07
N ASN A 349 -6.85 7.63 -24.85
CA ASN A 349 -6.90 8.96 -25.43
C ASN A 349 -6.55 8.96 -26.93
N SER A 350 -5.68 8.06 -27.38
CA SER A 350 -5.30 7.91 -28.79
C SER A 350 -6.28 7.06 -29.60
N ALA A 351 -7.07 6.20 -28.96
CA ALA A 351 -8.09 5.40 -29.62
C ALA A 351 -9.17 6.27 -30.30
N GLU A 352 -9.57 5.90 -31.52
CA GLU A 352 -10.72 6.50 -32.19
C GLU A 352 -12.05 6.22 -31.42
N PRO A 353 -13.14 6.98 -31.67
CA PRO A 353 -14.41 6.79 -30.96
C PRO A 353 -15.02 5.38 -31.09
N LEU A 354 -14.74 4.68 -32.19
CA LEU A 354 -15.24 3.32 -32.43
C LEU A 354 -14.51 2.27 -31.56
N PRO A 355 -13.16 2.19 -31.55
CA PRO A 355 -12.44 1.26 -30.67
C PRO A 355 -12.67 1.53 -29.18
N LYS A 356 -12.93 2.78 -28.76
CA LYS A 356 -13.30 3.08 -27.35
C LYS A 356 -14.55 2.34 -26.87
N ARG A 357 -15.46 1.98 -27.78
CA ARG A 357 -16.70 1.26 -27.46
C ARG A 357 -16.53 -0.26 -27.51
N LEU A 358 -15.37 -0.76 -27.96
CA LEU A 358 -15.14 -2.20 -28.04
C LEU A 358 -15.01 -2.78 -26.62
N PRO A 359 -15.58 -3.96 -26.37
CA PRO A 359 -15.51 -4.62 -25.07
C PRO A 359 -14.08 -4.98 -24.67
N ASN A 360 -13.18 -5.17 -25.65
CA ASN A 360 -11.77 -5.44 -25.38
C ASN A 360 -11.09 -4.27 -24.68
N MET A 361 -11.34 -3.03 -25.13
CA MET A 361 -10.79 -1.82 -24.50
C MET A 361 -11.32 -1.65 -23.08
N LEU A 362 -12.63 -1.86 -22.87
CA LEU A 362 -13.23 -1.85 -21.53
C LEU A 362 -12.58 -2.90 -20.62
N ASN A 363 -12.45 -4.14 -21.10
CA ASN A 363 -11.89 -5.23 -20.31
C ASN A 363 -10.43 -4.95 -19.93
N GLN A 364 -9.64 -4.41 -20.86
CA GLN A 364 -8.26 -4.01 -20.61
C GLN A 364 -8.20 -2.93 -19.53
N ILE A 365 -8.90 -1.81 -19.70
CA ILE A 365 -8.92 -0.70 -18.73
C ILE A 365 -9.40 -1.17 -17.35
N VAL A 366 -10.50 -1.92 -17.28
CA VAL A 366 -11.04 -2.45 -16.02
C VAL A 366 -10.05 -3.42 -15.38
N SER A 367 -9.45 -4.33 -16.15
CA SER A 367 -8.50 -5.30 -15.62
C SER A 367 -7.25 -4.62 -15.07
N SER A 368 -6.63 -3.70 -15.81
CA SER A 368 -5.44 -2.96 -15.39
C SER A 368 -5.73 -2.11 -14.15
N THR A 369 -6.86 -1.40 -14.12
CA THR A 369 -7.23 -0.55 -12.97
C THR A 369 -7.46 -1.34 -11.71
N GLU A 370 -8.29 -2.37 -11.78
CA GLU A 370 -8.58 -3.16 -10.59
C GLU A 370 -7.36 -3.98 -10.16
N HIS A 371 -6.51 -4.41 -11.10
CA HIS A 371 -5.25 -5.08 -10.77
C HIS A 371 -4.28 -4.13 -10.04
N ALA A 372 -4.02 -2.95 -10.60
CA ALA A 372 -3.19 -1.91 -9.99
C ALA A 372 -3.66 -1.57 -8.58
N LYS A 373 -4.97 -1.37 -8.39
CA LYS A 373 -5.56 -1.07 -7.09
C LYS A 373 -5.34 -2.19 -6.08
N LEU A 374 -5.57 -3.44 -6.50
CA LEU A 374 -5.37 -4.60 -5.65
C LEU A 374 -3.90 -4.79 -5.28
N GLN A 375 -2.98 -4.63 -6.23
CA GLN A 375 -1.54 -4.71 -5.97
C GLN A 375 -1.10 -3.67 -4.94
N HIS A 376 -1.54 -2.41 -5.07
CA HIS A 376 -1.22 -1.36 -4.11
C HIS A 376 -1.70 -1.70 -2.69
N VAL A 377 -2.96 -2.15 -2.58
CA VAL A 377 -3.51 -2.59 -1.28
C VAL A 377 -2.77 -3.82 -0.74
N HIS A 378 -2.41 -4.78 -1.61
CA HIS A 378 -1.61 -5.93 -1.21
C HIS A 378 -0.23 -5.51 -0.69
N ALA A 379 0.47 -4.60 -1.37
CA ALA A 379 1.74 -4.05 -0.90
C ALA A 379 1.60 -3.33 0.45
N ALA A 380 0.52 -2.58 0.65
CA ALA A 380 0.19 -1.95 1.93
C ALA A 380 0.02 -2.95 3.07
N THR A 381 -0.56 -4.12 2.77
CA THR A 381 -0.83 -5.18 3.77
C THR A 381 0.33 -6.16 3.96
N ALA A 382 1.27 -6.22 2.99
CA ALA A 382 2.37 -7.18 2.99
C ALA A 382 3.36 -6.94 4.15
N GLY A 383 3.67 -5.67 4.45
CA GLY A 383 4.56 -5.31 5.57
C GLY A 383 4.08 -5.86 6.91
N SER A 384 2.77 -5.81 7.16
CA SER A 384 2.16 -6.36 8.37
C SER A 384 2.17 -7.89 8.42
N SER A 385 2.20 -8.55 7.27
CA SER A 385 2.22 -10.01 7.18
C SER A 385 3.61 -10.60 7.44
N ALA A 386 4.67 -9.87 7.08
CA ALA A 386 6.05 -10.31 7.27
C ALA A 386 6.42 -10.49 8.76
N LEU A 387 5.94 -9.60 9.65
CA LEU A 387 6.24 -9.69 11.09
C LEU A 387 5.65 -10.93 11.78
N ASN A 388 4.53 -11.48 11.29
CA ASN A 388 3.90 -12.64 11.92
C ASN A 388 4.64 -13.95 11.62
N ARG A 389 5.46 -14.00 10.56
CA ARG A 389 6.22 -15.22 10.22
C ARG A 389 7.42 -15.44 11.12
N THR A 390 8.02 -14.37 11.65
CA THR A 390 9.22 -14.46 12.50
C THR A 390 8.92 -14.86 13.95
N SER A 391 7.65 -14.91 14.36
CA SER A 391 7.26 -15.28 15.73
C SER A 391 6.75 -16.73 15.88
N ALA A 392 6.71 -17.50 14.80
CA ALA A 392 6.42 -18.94 14.89
C ALA A 392 7.73 -19.68 15.20
N PRO A 393 7.89 -20.27 16.39
CA PRO A 393 9.03 -21.15 16.65
C PRO A 393 8.93 -22.36 15.72
N GLU A 394 10.00 -22.66 14.99
CA GLU A 394 10.14 -23.90 14.19
C GLU A 394 10.23 -25.14 15.09
#